data_AF-A0A7X1ND41-F1
#
_entry.id   AF-A0A7X1ND41-F1
#
_cell.length_a   1.000
_cell.length_b   1.000
_cell.length_c   1.000
_cell.angle_alpha   90.00
_cell.angle_beta   90.00
_cell.angle_gamma   90.00
#
_symmetry.space_group_name_H-M   'P 1'
#
loop_
_entity.id
_entity.type
_entity.pdbx_description
1 polymer ?
#
loop_
_entity_poly.entity_id
_entity_poly.type
_entity_poly.pdbx_seq_one_letter_code
_entity_poly.pdbx_strand_id
1 'polypeptide(L)'
;MSEQLWCVHIEGINDYVAAMSREAAEREASAINAYIEHAGDKASASIVRATAIEWPFTAAGHARSLEVDWDDLQHMPHRLADAGSSEEAPLPSIWRRLKALVRGA
;
A
#
# COMPACT_ATOMS: atom_id res chain seq x y z
N MET A 1 -4.41 17.96 16.85
CA MET A 1 -3.24 17.63 16.03
C MET A 1 -3.78 17.26 14.66
N SER A 2 -3.40 17.96 13.59
CA SER A 2 -3.77 17.54 12.23
C SER A 2 -3.00 16.27 11.92
N GLU A 3 -3.70 15.15 11.75
CA GLU A 3 -3.07 13.91 11.32
C GLU A 3 -2.50 14.12 9.92
N GLN A 4 -1.19 13.99 9.79
CA GLN A 4 -0.54 14.02 8.48
C GLN A 4 -1.01 12.80 7.70
N LEU A 5 -1.47 13.03 6.47
CA LEU A 5 -1.93 11.99 5.56
C LEU A 5 -0.72 11.49 4.76
N TRP A 6 -0.69 10.20 4.48
CA TRP A 6 0.47 9.54 3.88
C TRP A 6 0.10 8.79 2.61
N CYS A 7 1.05 8.63 1.71
CA CYS A 7 0.96 7.77 0.54
C CYS A 7 2.31 7.18 0.15
N VAL A 8 2.25 6.20 -0.75
CA VAL A 8 3.40 5.77 -1.55
C VAL A 8 3.40 6.56 -2.84
N HIS A 9 4.51 7.23 -3.16
CA HIS A 9 4.77 7.80 -4.47
C HIS A 9 5.66 6.84 -5.25
N ILE A 10 5.23 6.44 -6.44
CA ILE A 10 6.00 5.62 -7.36
C ILE A 10 6.65 6.56 -8.38
N GLU A 11 7.91 6.90 -8.09
CA GLU A 11 8.78 7.69 -8.95
C GLU A 11 8.99 6.97 -10.30
N GLY A 12 9.16 7.74 -11.37
CA GLY A 12 9.29 7.23 -12.74
C GLY A 12 7.96 7.19 -13.49
N ILE A 13 6.88 6.72 -12.85
CA ILE A 13 5.51 6.76 -13.42
C ILE A 13 4.62 7.85 -12.80
N ASN A 14 5.09 8.50 -11.73
CA ASN A 14 4.43 9.59 -11.02
C ASN A 14 3.03 9.23 -10.52
N ASP A 15 2.93 8.06 -9.90
CA ASP A 15 1.69 7.53 -9.34
C ASP A 15 1.67 7.64 -7.81
N TYR A 16 0.50 7.81 -7.20
CA TYR A 16 0.33 8.07 -5.77
C TYR A 16 -0.74 7.16 -5.18
N VAL A 17 -0.33 6.31 -4.23
CA VAL A 17 -1.19 5.31 -3.60
C VAL A 17 -1.44 5.70 -2.14
N ALA A 18 -2.67 6.08 -1.80
CA ALA A 18 -3.03 6.53 -0.46
C ALA A 18 -2.80 5.44 0.60
N ALA A 19 -2.31 5.85 1.78
CA ALA A 19 -2.03 4.96 2.89
C ALA A 19 -2.70 5.44 4.19
N MET A 20 -3.06 4.47 5.04
CA MET A 20 -3.71 4.70 6.33
C MET A 20 -2.78 5.34 7.38
N SER A 21 -1.46 5.18 7.24
CA SER A 21 -0.46 5.74 8.13
C SER A 21 0.90 5.82 7.43
N ARG A 22 1.85 6.51 8.07
CA ARG A 22 3.25 6.55 7.64
C ARG A 22 3.86 5.16 7.55
N GLU A 23 3.67 4.34 8.60
CA GLU A 23 4.23 3.00 8.68
C GLU A 23 3.64 2.07 7.61
N ALA A 24 2.37 2.26 7.26
CA ALA A 24 1.73 1.55 6.17
C ALA A 24 2.35 1.93 4.81
N ALA A 25 2.57 3.23 4.57
CA ALA A 25 3.24 3.71 3.36
C ALA A 25 4.69 3.21 3.26
N GLU A 26 5.45 3.26 4.36
CA GLU A 26 6.85 2.79 4.40
C GLU A 26 6.95 1.28 4.11
N ARG A 27 6.07 0.48 4.72
CA ARG A 27 6.02 -0.97 4.47
C ARG A 27 5.68 -1.27 3.02
N GLU A 28 4.68 -0.59 2.47
CA GLU A 28 4.23 -0.82 1.09
C GLU A 28 5.31 -0.39 0.09
N ALA A 29 5.93 0.78 0.28
CA ALA A 29 7.03 1.24 -0.55
C ALA A 29 8.21 0.27 -0.51
N SER A 30 8.55 -0.27 0.66
CA SER A 30 9.61 -1.28 0.77
C SER A 30 9.26 -2.57 0.04
N ALA A 31 8.01 -3.04 0.10
CA ALA A 31 7.58 -4.25 -0.61
C ALA A 31 7.61 -4.07 -2.13
N ILE A 32 7.15 -2.92 -2.64
CA ILE A 32 7.21 -2.59 -4.07
C ILE A 32 8.66 -2.55 -4.55
N ASN A 33 9.55 -1.88 -3.81
CA ASN A 33 10.97 -1.83 -4.18
C ASN A 33 11.61 -3.22 -4.19
N ALA A 34 11.37 -4.03 -3.16
CA ALA A 34 11.88 -5.40 -3.11
C ALA A 34 11.39 -6.26 -4.27
N TYR A 35 10.12 -6.11 -4.67
CA TYR A 35 9.56 -6.77 -5.83
C TYR A 35 10.21 -6.30 -7.13
N ILE A 36 10.43 -4.99 -7.32
CA ILE A 36 11.12 -4.43 -8.50
C ILE A 36 12.57 -4.95 -8.57
N GLU A 37 13.28 -4.99 -7.44
CA GLU A 37 14.64 -5.52 -7.33
C GLU A 37 14.69 -7.02 -7.66
N HIS A 38 13.70 -7.79 -7.21
CA HIS A 38 13.63 -9.23 -7.46
C HIS A 38 13.18 -9.59 -8.88
N ALA A 39 12.27 -8.81 -9.46
CA ALA A 39 11.70 -9.03 -10.79
C ALA A 39 12.57 -8.50 -11.93
N GLY A 40 13.60 -7.69 -11.65
CA GLY A 40 14.29 -6.88 -12.66
C GLY A 40 15.71 -7.32 -13.03
N ASP A 41 15.87 -7.64 -14.32
CA ASP A 41 17.08 -7.36 -15.10
C ASP A 41 17.45 -5.87 -14.93
N LYS A 42 18.71 -5.57 -14.59
CA LYS A 42 19.16 -4.38 -13.82
C LYS A 42 18.88 -2.99 -14.44
N ALA A 43 18.39 -2.91 -15.67
CA ALA A 43 18.26 -1.65 -16.41
C ALA A 43 16.96 -0.86 -16.10
N SER A 44 15.81 -1.54 -15.95
CA SER A 44 14.52 -0.86 -15.72
C SER A 44 14.26 -0.57 -14.24
N ALA A 45 14.81 -1.38 -13.33
CA ALA A 45 14.73 -1.18 -11.88
C ALA A 45 15.40 0.14 -11.41
N SER A 46 16.28 0.72 -12.23
CA SER A 46 16.95 2.00 -11.93
C SER A 46 16.03 3.23 -12.06
N ILE A 47 14.90 3.14 -12.75
CA ILE A 47 14.06 4.30 -13.09
C ILE A 47 12.80 4.38 -12.21
N VAL A 48 12.34 3.25 -11.70
CA VAL A 48 11.11 3.17 -10.89
C VAL A 48 11.47 2.91 -9.44
N ARG A 49 11.01 3.80 -8.54
CA ARG A 49 11.25 3.71 -7.10
C ARG A 49 10.00 4.10 -6.33
N ALA A 50 9.63 3.32 -5.31
CA ALA A 50 8.55 3.66 -4.41
C ALA A 50 9.10 4.35 -3.14
N THR A 51 8.49 5.47 -2.74
CA THR A 51 8.86 6.26 -1.58
C THR A 51 7.63 6.63 -0.75
N ALA A 52 7.71 6.55 0.57
CA ALA A 52 6.65 7.03 1.45
C ALA A 52 6.76 8.56 1.63
N ILE A 53 5.69 9.29 1.32
CA ILE A 53 5.65 10.75 1.42
C ILE A 53 4.35 11.23 2.06
N GLU A 54 4.33 12.49 2.49
CA GLU A 54 3.09 13.17 2.85
C GLU A 54 2.19 13.31 1.63
N TRP A 55 0.90 13.09 1.81
CA TRP A 55 -0.11 13.22 0.76
C TRP A 55 -0.12 14.66 0.22
N PRO A 56 0.21 14.88 -1.06
CA PRO A 56 0.39 16.23 -1.59
C PRO A 56 -0.93 16.90 -2.03
N PHE A 57 -2.05 16.19 -1.91
CA PHE A 57 -3.37 16.66 -2.36
C PHE A 57 -4.32 16.94 -1.18
N THR A 58 -5.60 17.15 -1.48
CA THR A 58 -6.61 17.47 -0.47
C THR A 58 -6.93 16.24 0.39
N ALA A 59 -7.34 16.46 1.64
CA ALA A 59 -7.79 15.40 2.53
C ALA A 59 -9.01 14.63 1.99
N ALA A 60 -9.93 15.32 1.31
CA ALA A 60 -11.05 14.67 0.60
C ALA A 60 -10.59 13.84 -0.60
N GLY A 61 -9.47 14.23 -1.23
CA GLY A 61 -8.79 13.40 -2.23
C GLY A 61 -8.22 12.13 -1.61
N HIS A 62 -7.53 12.26 -0.48
CA HIS A 62 -6.96 11.13 0.26
C HIS A 62 -8.01 10.11 0.65
N ALA A 63 -9.13 10.53 1.24
CA ALA A 63 -10.19 9.61 1.66
C ALA A 63 -10.77 8.81 0.48
N ARG A 64 -10.98 9.45 -0.68
CA ARG A 64 -11.47 8.77 -1.89
C ARG A 64 -10.43 7.82 -2.45
N SER A 65 -9.18 8.26 -2.56
CA SER A 65 -8.07 7.41 -3.01
C SER A 65 -7.89 6.22 -2.09
N LEU A 66 -8.04 6.39 -0.78
CA LEU A 66 -7.88 5.30 0.17
C LEU A 66 -8.95 4.21 0.02
N GLU A 67 -10.15 4.54 -0.45
CA GLU A 67 -11.18 3.54 -0.75
C GLU A 67 -10.88 2.78 -2.05
N VAL A 68 -10.32 3.45 -3.06
CA VAL A 68 -10.03 2.88 -4.39
C VAL A 68 -8.70 2.12 -4.39
N ASP A 69 -7.63 2.78 -3.97
CA ASP A 69 -6.26 2.28 -3.97
C ASP A 69 -6.10 1.06 -3.07
N TRP A 70 -6.90 0.94 -2.01
CA TRP A 70 -6.81 -0.21 -1.12
C TRP A 70 -7.25 -1.49 -1.82
N ASP A 71 -8.27 -1.44 -2.68
CA ASP A 71 -8.70 -2.58 -3.49
C ASP A 71 -7.64 -2.93 -4.54
N ASP A 72 -7.12 -1.93 -5.26
CA ASP A 72 -6.08 -2.11 -6.27
C ASP A 72 -4.81 -2.71 -5.66
N LEU A 73 -4.39 -2.23 -4.48
CA LEU A 73 -3.27 -2.75 -3.72
C LEU A 73 -3.40 -4.24 -3.40
N GLN A 74 -4.62 -4.74 -3.12
CA GLN A 74 -4.81 -6.18 -2.85
C GLN A 74 -4.61 -7.05 -4.09
N HIS A 75 -4.78 -6.47 -5.27
CA HIS A 75 -4.63 -7.18 -6.54
C HIS A 75 -3.22 -7.02 -7.14
N MET A 76 -2.33 -6.24 -6.51
CA MET A 76 -0.99 -6.02 -7.05
C MET A 76 -0.11 -7.29 -6.98
N PRO A 77 0.73 -7.54 -8.00
CA PRO A 77 1.49 -8.78 -8.12
C PRO A 77 2.41 -9.08 -6.94
N HIS A 78 3.01 -8.05 -6.32
CA HIS A 78 3.91 -8.23 -5.18
C HIS A 78 3.20 -8.76 -3.93
N ARG A 79 1.92 -8.45 -3.75
CA ARG A 79 1.12 -9.01 -2.65
C ARG A 79 0.73 -10.47 -2.87
N LEU A 80 0.50 -10.84 -4.13
CA LEU A 80 0.22 -12.23 -4.51
C LEU A 80 1.48 -13.11 -4.40
N ALA A 81 2.65 -12.55 -4.70
CA ALA A 81 3.94 -13.23 -4.55
C ALA A 81 4.29 -13.54 -3.08
N ASP A 82 3.94 -12.65 -2.15
CA ASP A 82 4.10 -12.86 -0.71
C ASP A 82 3.13 -13.94 -0.18
N ALA A 83 1.86 -13.90 -0.62
CA ALA A 83 0.84 -14.89 -0.24
C ALA A 83 1.13 -16.33 -0.72
N GLY A 84 1.88 -16.49 -1.81
CA GLY A 84 2.27 -17.80 -2.35
C GLY A 84 3.41 -18.51 -1.60
N SER A 85 4.08 -17.83 -0.66
CA SER A 85 5.28 -18.34 0.02
C SER A 85 5.04 -18.84 1.45
N SER A 86 3.78 -18.92 1.89
CA SER A 86 3.44 -19.49 3.20
C SER A 86 2.39 -20.59 3.04
N GLU A 87 2.86 -21.83 3.14
CA GLU A 87 2.03 -22.96 3.55
C GLU A 87 1.32 -22.57 4.86
N GLU A 88 -0.02 -22.55 4.81
CA GLU A 88 -0.93 -22.45 5.96
C GLU A 88 -0.83 -21.19 6.85
N ALA A 89 -1.62 -20.15 6.54
CA ALA A 89 -1.94 -19.10 7.52
C ALA A 89 -3.46 -18.89 7.63
N PRO A 90 -4.06 -19.05 8.83
CA PRO A 90 -5.49 -18.84 9.03
C PRO A 90 -5.82 -17.35 8.88
N LEU A 91 -6.89 -17.07 8.12
CA LEU A 91 -7.48 -15.76 7.82
C LEU A 91 -7.14 -14.65 8.84
N PRO A 92 -6.58 -13.51 8.41
CA PRO A 92 -6.13 -12.47 9.32
C PRO A 92 -7.29 -11.89 10.12
N SER A 93 -7.10 -11.90 11.44
CA SER A 93 -7.97 -11.43 12.52
C SER A 93 -8.45 -9.97 12.40
N ILE A 94 -7.99 -9.23 11.40
CA ILE A 94 -8.36 -7.84 11.10
C ILE A 94 -9.82 -7.74 10.63
N TRP A 95 -10.29 -8.71 9.83
CA TRP A 95 -11.69 -8.76 9.37
C TRP A 95 -12.69 -8.98 10.52
N ARG A 96 -12.27 -9.64 11.61
CA ARG A 96 -13.14 -9.87 12.78
C ARG A 96 -13.35 -8.63 13.62
N ARG A 97 -12.38 -7.69 13.64
CA ARG A 97 -12.49 -6.42 14.37
C ARG A 97 -13.35 -5.38 13.64
N LEU A 98 -13.31 -5.36 12.31
CA LEU A 98 -14.17 -4.45 11.52
C LEU A 98 -15.66 -4.82 11.61
N LYS A 99 -16.01 -6.11 11.73
CA LYS A 99 -17.41 -6.53 11.87
C LYS A 99 -18.03 -6.22 13.24
N ALA A 100 -17.22 -5.91 14.26
CA ALA A 100 -17.70 -5.50 15.58
C ALA A 100 -18.09 -4.01 15.63
N LEU A 101 -17.48 -3.17 14.79
CA LEU A 101 -17.77 -1.72 14.72
C LEU A 101 -19.06 -1.38 13.97
N VAL A 102 -19.52 -2.26 13.07
CA VAL A 102 -20.76 -2.06 12.28
C VAL A 102 -22.02 -2.55 13.00
N ARG A 103 -21.91 -3.27 14.12
CA ARG A 103 -23.07 -3.92 14.78
C ARG A 103 -23.38 -3.36 16.17
N GLY A 104 -22.86 -2.17 16.49
CA GLY A 104 -23.14 -1.44 17.71
C GLY A 104 -23.64 -0.02 17.42
N ALA A 105 -24.87 0.07 16.92
CA ALA A 105 -25.72 1.26 16.96
C ALA A 105 -27.15 0.79 17.29
#